data_AF-A0A0L0AN58-F1
#
_entry.id   AF-A0A0L0AN58-F1
#
_cell.length_a   1.000
_cell.length_b   1.000
_cell.length_c   1.000
_cell.angle_alpha   90.00
_cell.angle_beta   90.00
_cell.angle_gamma   90.00
#
_symmetry.space_group_name_H-M   'P 1'
#
loop_
_entity.id
_entity.type
_entity.pdbx_description
1 polymer ?
#
loop_
_entity_poly.entity_id
_entity_poly.type
_entity_poly.pdbx_seq_one_letter_code
_entity_poly.pdbx_strand_id
1 'polypeptide(L)' 'MQHHPVKSSRIASIAWDEKSTTLEIAFCNADIIQYRGVPARIFRDFLIVVSKGRFYDGVIKGKYPEKKLTHR' A
#
# COMPACT_ATOMS: atom_id res chain seq x y z
N MET A 1 -0.83 13.29 -0.85
CA MET A 1 -0.95 11.87 -1.27
C MET A 1 -1.44 11.81 -2.70
N GLN A 2 -0.81 11.00 -3.56
CA GLN A 2 -1.26 10.77 -4.94
C GLN A 2 -1.41 9.27 -5.15
N HIS A 3 -2.57 8.83 -5.65
CA HIS A 3 -2.83 7.42 -5.93
C HIS A 3 -2.26 7.02 -7.28
N HIS A 4 -1.44 5.97 -7.27
CA HIS A 4 -0.91 5.33 -8.45
C HIS A 4 -1.69 4.02 -8.67
N PRO A 5 -2.53 3.94 -9.72
CA PRO A 5 -3.22 2.71 -10.05
C PRO A 5 -2.21 1.65 -10.48
N VAL A 6 -2.36 0.43 -9.97
CA VAL A 6 -1.46 -0.68 -10.27
C VAL A 6 -2.22 -1.86 -10.85
N LYS A 7 -1.61 -2.57 -11.79
CA LYS A 7 -2.20 -3.79 -12.35
C LYS A 7 -1.97 -4.94 -11.37
N SER A 8 -2.92 -5.16 -10.46
CA SER A 8 -2.92 -6.29 -9.54
C SER A 8 -4.33 -6.86 -9.39
N SER A 9 -4.42 -8.16 -9.08
CA SER A 9 -5.69 -8.83 -8.79
C SER A 9 -6.27 -8.49 -7.42
N ARG A 10 -5.46 -7.97 -6.50
CA ARG A 10 -5.88 -7.64 -5.13
C ARG A 10 -5.82 -6.15 -4.83
N ILE A 11 -4.88 -5.43 -5.45
CA ILE A 11 -4.59 -4.02 -5.17
C ILE A 11 -5.05 -3.19 -6.38
N ALA A 12 -5.92 -2.22 -6.13
CA ALA A 12 -6.42 -1.30 -7.14
C ALA A 12 -5.46 -0.11 -7.32
N SER A 13 -5.03 0.50 -6.21
CA SER A 13 -4.08 1.62 -6.24
C SER A 13 -3.25 1.71 -4.97
N ILE A 14 -2.13 2.41 -5.06
CA ILE A 14 -1.20 2.63 -3.96
C ILE A 14 -0.88 4.12 -3.91
N ALA A 15 -0.93 4.72 -2.72
CA ALA A 15 -0.50 6.08 -2.48
C ALA A 15 0.56 6.10 -1.38
N TRP A 16 1.51 7.03 -1.46
CA TRP A 16 2.47 7.24 -0.39
C TRP A 16 2.55 8.72 -0.06
N ASP A 17 2.69 9.01 1.24
CA ASP A 17 2.79 10.34 1.78
C ASP A 17 4.16 10.55 2.42
N GLU A 18 4.99 11.41 1.84
CA GLU A 18 6.33 11.66 2.38
C GLU A 18 6.28 12.40 3.71
N LYS A 19 5.28 13.29 3.89
CA LYS A 19 5.14 14.09 5.12
C LYS A 19 4.83 13.24 6.33
N SER A 20 3.95 12.24 6.16
CA SER A 20 3.51 11.36 7.25
C SER A 20 4.21 10.01 7.24
N THR A 21 5.04 9.72 6.23
CA THR A 21 5.60 8.38 5.96
C THR A 21 4.53 7.29 5.95
N THR A 22 3.37 7.61 5.36
CA THR A 22 2.20 6.73 5.34
C THR A 22 2.02 6.15 3.95
N LEU A 23 2.00 4.82 3.86
CA LEU A 23 1.63 4.08 2.66
C LEU A 23 0.15 3.72 2.74
N GLU A 24 -0.64 4.18 1.79
CA GLU A 24 -2.03 3.80 1.65
C GLU A 24 -2.20 2.82 0.50
N ILE A 25 -2.93 1.75 0.73
CA ILE A 25 -3.20 0.70 -0.24
C ILE A 25 -4.71 0.57 -0.38
N ALA A 26 -5.21 0.85 -1.58
CA ALA A 26 -6.60 0.59 -1.94
C ALA A 26 -6.70 -0.78 -2.60
N PHE A 27 -7.51 -1.65 -2.02
CA PHE A 27 -7.77 -2.99 -2.53
C PHE A 27 -8.94 -2.96 -3.52
N CYS A 28 -8.99 -3.94 -4.42
CA CYS A 28 -10.10 -4.11 -5.37
C CYS A 28 -11.45 -4.35 -4.67
N ASN A 29 -11.44 -4.80 -3.41
CA ASN A 29 -12.63 -5.04 -2.61
C ASN A 29 -13.18 -3.76 -1.93
N ALA A 30 -12.77 -2.57 -2.39
CA ALA A 30 -13.09 -1.27 -1.79
C ALA A 30 -12.54 -1.04 -0.37
N ASP A 31 -11.76 -1.97 0.17
CA ASP A 31 -11.02 -1.76 1.42
C ASP A 31 -9.81 -0.85 1.19
N ILE A 32 -9.59 0.10 2.09
CA ILE A 32 -8.38 0.93 2.12
C ILE A 32 -7.63 0.64 3.41
N ILE A 33 -6.33 0.37 3.30
CA ILE A 33 -5.46 0.13 4.46
C ILE A 33 -4.29 1.10 4.41
N GLN A 34 -4.08 1.83 5.51
CA GLN A 34 -2.95 2.72 5.70
C GLN A 34 -1.90 2.07 6.59
N TYR A 35 -0.63 2.15 6.18
CA TYR A 35 0.53 1.67 6.91
C TYR A 35 1.41 2.87 7.27
N ARG A 36 1.73 3.04 8.55
CA ARG A 36 2.56 4.16 9.03
C ARG A 36 4.01 3.75 9.20
N GLY A 37 4.92 4.71 9.02
CA GLY A 37 6.36 4.48 9.16
C GLY A 37 6.95 3.68 7.99
N VAL A 38 6.30 3.69 6.83
CA VAL A 38 6.79 2.99 5.64
C VAL A 38 7.79 3.88 4.91
N PRO A 39 9.05 3.43 4.72
CA PRO A 39 10.06 4.21 4.01
C PRO A 39 9.70 4.43 2.54
N ALA A 40 10.13 5.57 1.98
CA ALA A 40 9.97 5.91 0.56
C ALA A 40 10.50 4.80 -0.38
N ARG A 41 11.60 4.15 0.04
CA ARG A 41 12.20 3.04 -0.71
C ARG A 41 11.20 1.90 -0.92
N ILE A 42 10.47 1.51 0.12
CA ILE A 42 9.49 0.43 0.05
C ILE A 42 8.38 0.79 -0.94
N PHE A 43 7.91 2.04 -0.95
CA PHE A 43 6.93 2.49 -1.95
C PHE A 43 7.47 2.41 -3.37
N ARG A 44 8.70 2.88 -3.62
CA ARG A 44 9.35 2.79 -4.93
C ARG A 44 9.51 1.34 -5.39
N ASP A 45 10.02 0.47 -4.54
CA ASP A 45 10.10 -0.97 -4.80
C ASP A 45 8.70 -1.54 -5.10
N PHE A 46 7.69 -1.14 -4.32
CA PHE A 46 6.32 -1.61 -4.51
C PHE A 46 5.74 -1.20 -5.86
N LEU A 47 6.07 -0.02 -6.40
CA LEU A 47 5.67 0.38 -7.76
C LEU A 47 6.33 -0.46 -8.86
N ILE A 48 7.57 -0.90 -8.66
CA ILE A 48 8.37 -1.59 -9.69
C ILE A 48 8.14 -3.11 -9.69
N VAL A 49 7.85 -3.74 -8.55
CA VAL A 49 7.74 -5.20 -8.45
C VAL A 49 6.65 -5.80 -9.34
N VAL A 50 6.95 -6.94 -9.98
CA VAL A 50 6.02 -7.64 -10.88
C VAL A 50 4.79 -8.16 -10.12
N SER A 51 4.97 -8.71 -8.92
CA SER A 51 3.89 -9.26 -8.10
C SER A 51 3.63 -8.42 -6.85
N LYS A 52 2.71 -7.46 -6.99
CA LYS A 52 2.28 -6.56 -5.90
C LYS A 52 1.77 -7.33 -4.68
N GLY A 53 0.99 -8.39 -4.89
CA GLY A 53 0.45 -9.21 -3.81
C GLY A 53 1.54 -9.92 -3.00
N ARG A 54 2.53 -10.53 -3.67
CA ARG A 54 3.65 -11.20 -2.98
C ARG A 54 4.50 -10.23 -2.19
N PHE A 55 4.75 -9.05 -2.75
CA PHE A 55 5.49 -7.99 -2.05
C PHE A 55 4.74 -7.51 -0.80
N TYR A 56 3.43 -7.29 -0.93
CA TYR A 56 2.58 -6.92 0.19
C TYR A 56 2.63 -7.97 1.32
N ASP A 57 2.40 -9.25 1.02
CA ASP A 57 2.38 -10.31 2.05
C ASP A 57 3.76 -10.53 2.71
N GLY A 58 4.87 -10.28 2.01
CA GLY A 58 6.22 -10.49 2.56
C GLY A 58 6.87 -9.28 3.22
N VAL A 59 6.58 -8.06 2.74
CA VAL A 59 7.28 -6.82 3.12
C VAL A 59 6.40 -5.88 3.93
N ILE A 60 5.10 -5.82 3.65
CA ILE A 60 4.18 -4.84 4.25
C ILE A 60 3.37 -5.46 5.38
N LYS A 61 2.66 -6.54 5.08
CA LYS A 61 1.68 -7.19 5.96
C LYS A 61 2.35 -7.67 7.24
N GLY A 62 1.84 -7.18 8.38
CA GLY A 62 2.36 -7.53 9.71
C GLY A 62 3.75 -6.95 10.04
N LYS A 63 4.36 -6.17 9.14
CA LYS A 63 5.65 -5.49 9.39
C LYS A 63 5.48 -4.05 9.83
N TYR A 64 4.39 -3.41 9.42
CA TYR A 64 4.09 -2.02 9.75
C TYR A 64 2.73 -1.91 10.45
N PRO A 65 2.54 -0.90 11.32
CA PRO A 65 1.25 -0.61 11.93
C PRO A 65 0.22 -0.32 10.85
N GLU A 66 -0.81 -1.17 10.78
CA GLU A 66 -1.86 -1.08 9.78
C GLU A 66 -3.14 -0.48 10.37
N LYS A 67 -3.75 0.43 9.62
CA LYS A 67 -5.01 1.07 9.94
C LYS A 67 -5.97 0.83 8.79
N LYS A 68 -6.94 -0.04 9.01
CA LYS A 68 -8.02 -0.27 8.06
C LYS A 68 -8.99 0.92 8.09
N LEU A 69 -9.15 1.57 6.96
CA LEU A 69 -10.19 2.55 6.70
C LEU A 69 -11.36 1.80 6.07
N THR A 70 -12.25 1.29 6.91
CA THR A 70 -13.53 0.75 6.44
C THR A 70 -14.50 1.92 6.33
N HIS A 71 -15.06 2.15 5.15
CA HIS A 71 -16.32 2.88 5.07
C HIS A 71 -17.42 1.90 5.50
N ARG A 72 -18.12 2.24 6.58
CA ARG A 72 -19.32 1.52 7.04
C ARG A 72 -20.55 2.10 6.35
#